data_AF-A0A1B1TA94-F1
#
_entry.id   AF-A0A1B1TA94-F1
#
_cell.length_a   1.000
_cell.length_b   1.000
_cell.length_c   1.000
_cell.angle_alpha   90.00
_cell.angle_beta   90.00
_cell.angle_gamma   90.00
#
_symmetry.space_group_name_H-M   'P 1'
#
loop_
_entity.id
_entity.type
_entity.pdbx_description
1 polymer ?
#
loop_
_entity_poly.entity_id
_entity_poly.type
_entity_poly.pdbx_seq_one_letter_code
_entity_poly.pdbx_strand_id
1 'polypeptide(L)'
;MPAPKGIPIPEVRAFRLDERILDSRTTKGWMSDDERLIATHTGGVLFDIDLNCAKWDEKTGEMILKIHPQDAKRILRWIRHATEHVGIFLHRLEELD
;
A
#
# COMPACT_ATOMS: atom_id res chain seq x y z
N MET A 1 10.68 -14.28 3.72
CA MET A 1 9.43 -15.05 3.96
C MET A 1 8.38 -14.53 2.98
N PRO A 2 7.64 -15.39 2.25
CA PRO A 2 6.61 -14.93 1.34
C PRO A 2 5.46 -14.28 2.13
N ALA A 3 4.81 -13.29 1.52
CA ALA A 3 3.60 -12.69 2.07
C ALA A 3 2.48 -13.77 2.18
N PRO A 4 1.51 -13.62 3.10
CA PRO A 4 0.34 -14.50 3.16
C PRO A 4 -0.35 -14.61 1.79
N LYS A 5 -0.98 -15.75 1.49
CA LYS A 5 -1.67 -15.99 0.21
C LYS A 5 -2.59 -14.80 -0.12
N GLY A 6 -2.38 -14.16 -1.28
CA GLY A 6 -3.21 -13.06 -1.77
C GLY A 6 -2.70 -11.64 -1.45
N ILE A 7 -1.53 -11.50 -0.82
CA ILE A 7 -0.88 -10.20 -0.62
C ILE A 7 0.37 -10.14 -1.53
N PRO A 8 0.56 -9.08 -2.33
CA PRO A 8 1.77 -8.91 -3.12
C PRO A 8 3.01 -8.88 -2.22
N ILE A 9 4.11 -9.46 -2.71
CA ILE A 9 5.38 -9.43 -2.00
C ILE A 9 5.79 -7.95 -1.78
N PRO A 10 6.19 -7.56 -0.56
CA PRO A 10 6.70 -6.23 -0.26
C PRO A 10 7.86 -5.80 -1.17
N GLU A 11 8.20 -4.51 -1.12
CA GLU A 11 9.36 -3.97 -1.84
C GLU A 11 10.66 -4.68 -1.44
N VAL A 12 11.65 -4.76 -2.34
CA VAL A 12 12.87 -5.57 -2.17
C VAL A 12 13.63 -5.26 -0.87
N ARG A 13 13.50 -4.02 -0.38
CA ARG A 13 14.14 -3.55 0.86
C ARG A 13 13.18 -3.44 2.04
N ALA A 14 11.94 -3.87 1.89
CA ALA A 14 10.99 -3.83 2.98
C ALA A 14 11.32 -4.92 4.01
N PHE A 15 11.26 -4.57 5.28
CA PHE A 15 11.55 -5.47 6.38
C PHE A 15 10.33 -5.64 7.29
N ARG A 16 10.26 -6.80 7.94
CA ARG A 16 9.15 -7.15 8.82
C ARG A 16 9.28 -6.36 10.12
N LEU A 17 8.22 -5.64 10.49
CA LEU A 17 8.12 -4.97 11.76
C LEU A 17 7.47 -5.92 12.76
N ASP A 18 8.26 -6.43 13.71
CA ASP A 18 7.78 -7.25 14.81
C ASP A 18 7.79 -6.42 16.10
N GLU A 19 6.66 -6.40 16.81
CA GLU A 19 6.62 -5.90 18.18
C GLU A 19 6.86 -7.06 19.15
N ARG A 20 7.70 -6.82 20.15
CA ARG A 20 7.94 -7.76 21.24
C ARG A 20 7.29 -7.25 22.51
N ILE A 21 6.34 -8.01 23.04
CA ILE A 21 5.69 -7.76 24.33
C ILE A 21 6.10 -8.92 25.25
N LEU A 22 7.03 -8.66 26.18
CA LEU A 22 7.64 -9.67 27.04
C LEU A 22 8.25 -10.83 26.21
N ASP A 23 7.68 -12.03 26.33
CA ASP A 23 8.09 -13.23 25.59
C ASP A 23 7.32 -13.44 24.28
N SER A 24 6.28 -12.64 24.02
CA SER A 24 5.50 -12.73 22.79
C SER A 24 6.09 -11.85 21.68
N ARG A 25 6.05 -12.36 20.44
CA ARG A 25 6.37 -11.61 19.21
C ARG A 25 5.13 -11.53 18.34
N THR A 26 4.68 -10.32 18.04
CA THR A 26 3.56 -10.06 17.15
C THR A 26 4.06 -9.28 15.95
N THR A 27 3.89 -9.81 14.74
CA THR A 27 4.18 -9.04 13.52
C THR A 27 3.15 -7.91 13.40
N LYS A 28 3.62 -6.66 13.34
CA LYS A 28 2.79 -5.48 13.10
C LYS A 28 2.56 -5.23 11.61
N GLY A 29 3.52 -5.61 10.78
CA GLY A 29 3.45 -5.37 9.34
C GLY A 29 4.81 -5.36 8.66
N TRP A 30 4.90 -4.58 7.58
CA TRP A 30 6.11 -4.40 6.80
C TRP A 30 6.42 -2.92 6.67
N MET A 31 7.69 -2.58 6.82
CA MET A 31 8.21 -1.22 6.72
C MET A 31 9.09 -1.11 5.48
N SER A 32 9.04 0.00 4.76
CA SER A 32 9.94 0.31 3.66
C SER A 32 11.33 0.74 4.16
N ASP A 33 12.28 0.87 3.22
CA ASP A 33 13.67 1.30 3.48
C ASP A 33 13.75 2.71 4.08
N ASP A 34 12.74 3.56 3.83
CA ASP A 34 12.59 4.91 4.39
C ASP A 34 11.72 4.94 5.67
N GLU A 35 11.63 3.82 6.37
CA GLU A 35 10.96 3.67 7.67
C GLU A 35 9.44 3.96 7.65
N ARG A 36 8.78 3.85 6.50
CA ARG A 36 7.32 4.00 6.40
C ARG A 36 6.62 2.66 6.52
N LEU A 37 5.55 2.59 7.30
CA LEU A 37 4.71 1.39 7.34
C LEU A 37 3.98 1.25 6.00
N ILE A 38 4.22 0.15 5.28
CA ILE A 38 3.69 -0.05 3.93
C ILE A 38 2.64 -1.15 3.84
N ALA A 39 2.60 -2.04 4.84
CA ALA A 39 1.58 -3.08 4.94
C ALA A 39 1.32 -3.42 6.41
N THR A 40 0.05 -3.61 6.78
CA THR A 40 -0.36 -4.10 8.09
C THR A 40 -0.25 -5.62 8.16
N HIS A 41 -0.16 -6.18 9.37
CA HIS A 41 -0.18 -7.63 9.57
C HIS A 41 -1.44 -8.33 9.04
N THR A 42 -2.57 -7.61 8.93
CA THR A 42 -3.82 -8.09 8.33
C THR A 42 -3.81 -8.06 6.80
N GLY A 43 -2.74 -7.55 6.19
CA GLY A 43 -2.57 -7.47 4.75
C GLY A 43 -3.08 -6.20 4.10
N GLY A 44 -3.54 -5.23 4.90
CA GLY A 44 -3.87 -3.90 4.39
C GLY A 44 -2.61 -3.20 3.91
N VAL A 45 -2.63 -2.64 2.70
CA VAL A 45 -1.50 -1.89 2.18
C VAL A 45 -1.75 -0.40 2.24
N LEU A 46 -0.73 0.29 2.73
CA LEU A 46 -0.77 1.70 3.02
C LEU A 46 -0.07 2.46 1.89
N PHE A 47 -0.70 3.51 1.43
CA PHE A 47 -0.16 4.51 0.52
C PHE A 47 -0.66 5.86 1.00
N ASP A 48 0.17 6.88 0.86
CA ASP A 48 -0.19 8.24 1.24
C ASP A 48 -0.55 9.05 -0.01
N ILE A 49 -1.60 9.85 0.11
CA ILE A 49 -2.03 10.79 -0.92
C ILE A 49 -2.10 12.17 -0.27
N ASP A 50 -1.17 13.03 -0.66
CA ASP A 50 -1.16 14.41 -0.20
C ASP A 50 -2.19 15.23 -0.99
N LEU A 51 -3.35 15.46 -0.39
CA LEU A 51 -4.41 16.28 -0.97
C LEU A 51 -4.02 17.75 -1.11
N ASN A 52 -3.02 18.25 -0.38
CA ASN A 52 -2.53 19.63 -0.57
C ASN A 52 -1.85 19.80 -1.93
N CYS A 53 -1.38 18.71 -2.52
CA CYS A 53 -0.83 18.69 -3.87
C CYS A 53 -1.89 18.45 -4.97
N ALA A 54 -3.17 18.30 -4.61
CA ALA A 54 -4.25 18.12 -5.56
C ALA A 54 -4.43 19.37 -6.43
N LYS A 55 -4.59 19.17 -7.73
CA LYS A 55 -4.83 20.25 -8.69
C LYS A 55 -6.01 19.91 -9.57
N TRP A 56 -6.78 20.92 -9.93
CA TRP A 56 -7.79 20.82 -10.97
C TRP A 56 -7.16 21.19 -12.31
N ASP A 57 -7.25 20.32 -13.31
CA ASP A 57 -6.90 20.64 -14.68
C ASP A 57 -8.14 21.19 -15.40
N GLU A 58 -8.18 22.51 -15.60
CA GLU A 58 -9.29 23.19 -16.27
C GLU A 58 -9.46 22.78 -17.74
N LYS A 59 -8.41 22.26 -18.40
CA LYS A 59 -8.48 21.88 -19.82
C LYS A 59 -9.13 20.53 -20.00
N THR A 60 -8.83 19.57 -19.12
CA THR A 60 -9.36 18.20 -19.21
C THR A 60 -10.59 17.99 -18.31
N GLY A 61 -10.79 18.85 -17.32
CA GLY A 61 -11.81 18.67 -16.28
C GLY A 61 -11.45 17.56 -15.29
N GLU A 62 -10.17 17.23 -15.16
CA GLU A 62 -9.69 16.14 -14.33
C GLU A 62 -9.04 16.67 -13.04
N MET A 63 -9.25 15.94 -11.94
CA MET A 63 -8.49 16.14 -10.71
C MET A 63 -7.16 15.39 -10.80
N ILE A 64 -6.06 16.13 -10.71
CA ILE A 64 -4.70 15.60 -10.67
C ILE A 64 -4.27 15.47 -9.21
N LEU A 65 -4.08 14.24 -8.76
CA LEU A 65 -3.45 13.93 -7.49
C LEU A 65 -1.97 13.63 -7.72
N LYS A 66 -1.11 14.20 -6.87
CA LYS A 66 0.31 13.85 -6.83
C LYS A 66 0.54 12.85 -5.72
N ILE A 67 1.36 11.85 -6.02
CA ILE A 67 1.71 10.77 -5.10
C ILE A 67 3.23 10.58 -5.12
N HIS A 68 3.79 10.14 -3.99
CA HIS A 68 5.21 9.80 -3.94
C HIS A 68 5.52 8.65 -4.91
N PRO A 69 6.65 8.66 -5.65
CA PRO A 69 6.95 7.64 -6.64
C PRO A 69 6.98 6.20 -6.10
N GLN A 70 7.32 6.00 -4.83
CA GLN A 70 7.29 4.67 -4.21
C GLN A 70 5.86 4.19 -3.97
N ASP A 71 4.98 5.06 -3.48
CA ASP A 71 3.57 4.72 -3.25
C ASP A 71 2.87 4.42 -4.59
N ALA A 72 3.19 5.18 -5.65
CA ALA A 72 2.74 4.87 -7.01
C ALA A 72 3.15 3.46 -7.47
N LYS A 73 4.42 3.08 -7.26
CA LYS A 73 4.90 1.73 -7.59
C LYS A 73 4.19 0.67 -6.77
N ARG A 74 3.86 0.94 -5.50
CA ARG A 74 3.15 0.03 -4.62
C ARG A 74 1.71 -0.18 -5.10
N ILE A 75 0.99 0.89 -5.42
CA ILE A 75 -0.35 0.84 -6.00
C ILE A 75 -0.33 0.02 -7.30
N LEU A 76 0.61 0.28 -8.21
CA LEU A 76 0.72 -0.47 -9.47
C LEU A 76 0.96 -1.97 -9.27
N ARG A 77 1.75 -2.35 -8.25
CA ARG A 77 1.94 -3.76 -7.90
C ARG A 77 0.67 -4.40 -7.38
N TRP A 78 -0.11 -3.69 -6.58
CA TRP A 78 -1.41 -4.15 -6.11
C TRP A 78 -2.41 -4.31 -7.24
N ILE A 79 -2.49 -3.31 -8.13
CA ILE A 79 -3.34 -3.38 -9.34
C ILE A 79 -2.95 -4.61 -10.17
N ARG A 80 -1.65 -4.82 -10.41
CA ARG A 80 -1.14 -5.99 -11.15
C ARG A 80 -1.51 -7.29 -10.45
N HIS A 81 -1.27 -7.39 -9.15
CA HIS A 81 -1.59 -8.59 -8.40
C HIS A 81 -3.11 -8.91 -8.44
N ALA A 82 -3.95 -7.89 -8.24
CA ALA A 82 -5.40 -8.02 -8.33
C ALA A 82 -5.84 -8.47 -9.73
N THR A 83 -5.27 -7.90 -10.80
CA THR A 83 -5.57 -8.34 -12.18
C THR A 83 -5.09 -9.75 -12.47
N GLU A 84 -3.91 -10.16 -11.98
CA GLU A 84 -3.39 -11.52 -12.15
C GLU A 84 -4.24 -12.57 -11.41
N HIS A 85 -4.82 -12.23 -10.25
CA HIS A 85 -5.54 -13.18 -9.40
C HIS A 85 -7.06 -13.17 -9.62
N VAL A 86 -7.65 -12.04 -10.00
CA VAL A 86 -9.11 -11.85 -10.12
C VAL A 86 -9.53 -11.61 -11.58
N GLY A 87 -8.58 -11.34 -12.49
CA GLY A 87 -8.86 -11.07 -13.91
C GLY A 87 -9.46 -9.70 -14.21
N ILE A 88 -9.88 -8.96 -13.19
CA ILE A 88 -10.46 -7.61 -13.28
C ILE A 88 -9.95 -6.74 -12.12
N PHE A 89 -9.69 -5.46 -12.41
CA PHE A 89 -9.43 -4.47 -11.37
C PHE A 89 -10.78 -3.93 -10.88
N LEU A 90 -11.25 -4.45 -9.74
CA LEU A 90 -12.37 -3.88 -9.00
C LEU A 90 -11.82 -3.06 -7.84
N HIS A 91 -12.31 -1.83 -7.69
CA HIS A 91 -12.06 -1.02 -6.50
C HIS A 91 -13.37 -0.82 -5.75
N ARG A 92 -13.28 -0.82 -4.42
CA ARG A 92 -14.37 -0.43 -3.52
C ARG A 92 -13.78 0.57 -2.54
N LEU A 93 -14.49 1.68 -2.36
CA LEU A 93 -14.18 2.67 -1.33
C LEU A 93 -15.11 2.40 -0.15
N GLU A 94 -14.54 2.17 1.02
CA GLU A 94 -15.25 2.03 2.29
C GLU A 94 -14.78 3.18 3.19
N GLU A 95 -15.72 3.81 3.90
CA GLU A 95 -15.40 4.85 4.87
C GLU A 95 -14.77 4.20 6.12
N LEU A 96 -13.75 4.84 6.70
CA LEU A 96 -13.19 4.41 7.98
C LEU A 96 -14.03 5.03 9.10
N ASP A 97 -14.58 4.21 9.98
CA ASP A 97 -15.26 4.62 11.22
C ASP A 97 -14.33 5.36 12.20
#